data_AF-A0A4D4N1T9-F1
#
_entry.id   AF-A0A4D4N1T9-F1
#
_cell.length_a   1.000
_cell.length_b   1.000
_cell.length_c   1.000
_cell.angle_alpha   90.00
_cell.angle_beta   90.00
_cell.angle_gamma   90.00
#
_symmetry.space_group_name_H-M   'P 1'
#
loop_
_entity.id
_entity.type
_entity.pdbx_description
1 polymer ?
#
loop_
_entity_poly.entity_id
_entity_poly.type
_entity_poly.pdbx_seq_one_letter_code
_entity_poly.pdbx_strand_id
1 'polypeptide(L)'
;MTEHFDARGTRDAQTGRDLHSFIAGLPKAELHVHHVGSASPRIVSELAARHPDSSVPTDPEALADYFTFTDFAHFIKVYLSVVDLIRTPRTSGC
;
A
#
# COMPACT_ATOMS: atom_id res chain seq x y z
N MET A 1 -31.77 -30.49 -22.28
CA MET A 1 -30.41 -30.72 -21.78
C MET A 1 -29.93 -29.39 -21.25
N THR A 2 -30.34 -29.06 -20.02
CA THR A 2 -30.10 -27.74 -19.42
C THR A 2 -28.85 -27.86 -18.54
N GLU A 3 -27.83 -27.09 -18.89
CA GLU A 3 -26.52 -27.02 -18.23
C GLU A 3 -26.68 -26.57 -16.77
N HIS A 4 -26.23 -27.42 -15.84
CA HIS A 4 -26.06 -27.10 -14.42
C HIS A 4 -24.59 -26.72 -14.15
N PHE A 5 -24.23 -25.46 -14.36
CA PHE A 5 -22.91 -24.92 -13.98
C PHE A 5 -23.05 -23.49 -13.42
N ASP A 6 -23.50 -23.35 -12.17
CA ASP A 6 -23.49 -22.02 -11.49
C ASP A 6 -23.39 -22.08 -9.94
N ALA A 7 -23.50 -23.27 -9.35
CA ALA A 7 -23.52 -23.40 -7.89
C ALA A 7 -22.13 -23.58 -7.23
N ARG A 8 -21.05 -23.78 -8.00
CA ARG A 8 -19.68 -23.89 -7.45
C ARG A 8 -18.99 -22.52 -7.36
N GLY A 9 -19.04 -21.71 -8.41
CA GLY A 9 -18.41 -20.38 -8.42
C GLY A 9 -18.96 -19.44 -7.35
N THR A 10 -20.26 -19.52 -7.07
CA THR A 10 -20.93 -18.77 -5.99
C THR A 10 -20.48 -19.21 -4.59
N ARG A 11 -20.24 -20.51 -4.38
CA ARG A 11 -19.73 -21.06 -3.10
C ARG A 11 -18.26 -20.77 -2.87
N ASP A 12 -17.43 -20.83 -3.92
CA ASP A 12 -16.00 -20.52 -3.82
C ASP A 12 -15.77 -19.04 -3.51
N ALA A 13 -16.51 -18.14 -4.17
CA ALA A 13 -16.49 -16.71 -3.87
C ALA A 13 -17.02 -16.39 -2.46
N GLN A 14 -18.07 -17.09 -2.01
CA GLN A 14 -18.61 -16.93 -0.66
C GLN A 14 -17.61 -17.41 0.41
N THR A 15 -16.93 -18.53 0.16
CA THR A 15 -15.89 -19.08 1.05
C THR A 15 -14.67 -18.16 1.10
N GLY A 16 -14.27 -17.58 -0.04
CA GLY A 16 -13.23 -16.55 -0.07
C GLY A 16 -13.57 -15.33 0.79
N ARG A 17 -14.80 -14.80 0.68
CA ARG A 17 -15.28 -13.69 1.51
C ARG A 17 -15.34 -14.05 3.00
N ASP A 18 -15.78 -15.26 3.32
CA ASP A 18 -15.83 -15.78 4.69
C ASP A 18 -14.43 -15.87 5.30
N LEU A 19 -13.47 -16.41 4.54
CA LEU A 19 -12.07 -16.51 4.96
C LEU A 19 -11.43 -15.12 5.18
N HIS A 20 -11.66 -14.16 4.27
CA HIS A 20 -11.17 -12.78 4.46
C HIS A 20 -11.71 -12.14 5.73
N SER A 21 -13.02 -12.31 5.99
CA SER A 21 -13.68 -11.76 7.19
C SER A 21 -13.15 -12.41 8.48
N PHE A 22 -12.97 -13.73 8.46
CA PHE A 22 -12.37 -14.49 9.54
C PHE A 22 -10.93 -14.04 9.83
N ILE A 23 -10.07 -13.96 8.80
CA ILE A 23 -8.66 -13.51 8.93
C ILE A 23 -8.60 -12.08 9.48
N ALA A 24 -9.44 -11.17 8.99
CA ALA A 24 -9.48 -9.79 9.44
C ALA A 24 -9.80 -9.71 10.95
N GLY A 25 -10.71 -10.56 11.46
CA GLY A 25 -11.14 -10.60 12.86
C GLY A 25 -10.14 -11.18 13.86
N LEU A 26 -9.05 -11.82 13.42
CA LEU A 26 -8.06 -12.40 14.34
C LEU A 26 -7.33 -11.32 15.17
N PRO A 27 -7.08 -11.50 16.47
CA PRO A 27 -6.11 -10.67 17.18
C PRO A 27 -4.71 -10.96 16.63
N LYS A 28 -4.00 -9.92 16.20
CA LYS A 28 -2.70 -10.02 15.53
C LYS A 28 -1.69 -9.07 16.20
N ALA A 29 -0.47 -9.55 16.39
CA ALA A 29 0.68 -8.72 16.77
C ALA A 29 1.63 -8.60 15.58
N GLU A 30 1.98 -7.37 15.20
CA GLU A 30 2.91 -7.09 14.12
C GLU A 30 4.29 -6.80 14.71
N LEU A 31 5.22 -7.76 14.55
CA LEU A 31 6.57 -7.66 15.12
C LEU A 31 7.59 -7.01 14.18
N HIS A 32 7.23 -6.83 12.91
CA HIS A 32 8.08 -6.19 11.92
C HIS A 32 7.22 -5.33 11.00
N VAL A 33 7.29 -4.02 11.20
CA VAL A 33 6.74 -3.01 10.30
C VAL A 33 7.70 -1.85 10.19
N HIS A 34 7.87 -1.33 8.98
CA HIS A 34 8.53 -0.06 8.76
C HIS A 34 7.44 1.01 8.63
N HIS A 35 7.33 1.92 9.59
CA HIS A 35 6.27 2.94 9.57
C HIS A 35 6.22 3.73 8.26
N VAL A 36 7.38 4.11 7.73
CA VAL A 36 7.45 4.80 6.44
C VAL A 36 7.03 3.89 5.29
N GLY A 37 7.40 2.61 5.34
CA GLY A 37 7.02 1.61 4.34
C GLY A 37 5.53 1.25 4.35
N SER A 38 4.80 1.60 5.42
CA SER A 38 3.34 1.42 5.52
C SER A 38 2.52 2.64 5.07
N ALA A 39 3.17 3.73 4.64
CA ALA A 39 2.46 4.92 4.18
C ALA A 39 1.69 4.62 2.87
N SER A 40 0.45 5.11 2.79
CA SER A 40 -0.35 4.91 1.57
C SER A 40 0.15 5.80 0.42
N PRO A 41 -0.10 5.40 -0.85
CA PRO A 41 0.24 6.23 -2.01
C PRO A 41 -0.29 7.66 -1.91
N ARG A 42 -1.50 7.85 -1.37
CA ARG A 42 -2.07 9.19 -1.11
C ARG A 42 -1.19 10.03 -0.19
N ILE A 43 -0.73 9.45 0.92
CA ILE A 43 0.11 10.16 1.89
C ILE A 43 1.48 10.48 1.30
N VAL A 44 2.06 9.55 0.53
CA VAL A 44 3.34 9.77 -0.16
C VAL A 44 3.21 10.87 -1.23
N SER A 45 2.11 10.90 -1.99
CA SER A 45 1.80 11.96 -2.95
C SER A 45 1.71 13.34 -2.27
N GLU A 46 0.99 13.45 -1.14
CA GLU A 46 0.90 14.69 -0.36
C GLU A 46 2.27 15.13 0.20
N LEU A 47 3.10 14.18 0.62
CA LEU A 47 4.48 14.43 1.06
C LEU A 47 5.35 14.96 -0.09
N ALA A 48 5.32 14.30 -1.24
CA ALA A 48 6.09 14.65 -2.42
C ALA A 48 5.71 16.04 -2.95
N ALA A 49 4.43 16.40 -2.92
CA ALA A 49 3.95 17.72 -3.36
C ALA A 49 4.57 18.90 -2.58
N ARG A 50 5.11 18.66 -1.38
CA ARG A 50 5.81 19.68 -0.57
C ARG A 50 7.28 19.84 -0.93
N HIS A 51 7.82 18.92 -1.73
CA HIS A 51 9.23 18.81 -2.08
C HIS A 51 9.35 18.64 -3.60
N PRO A 52 9.16 19.72 -4.39
CA PRO A 52 9.16 19.66 -5.86
C PRO A 52 10.52 19.27 -6.46
N ASP A 53 11.59 19.29 -5.66
CA ASP A 53 12.92 18.77 -5.97
C ASP A 53 13.03 17.24 -5.88
N SER A 54 12.02 16.56 -5.33
CA SER A 54 12.00 15.11 -5.17
C SER A 54 11.77 14.37 -6.49
N SER A 55 12.35 13.18 -6.59
CA SER A 55 12.09 12.23 -7.68
C SER A 55 10.85 11.36 -7.47
N VAL A 56 10.18 11.49 -6.31
CA VAL A 56 8.97 10.74 -5.99
C VAL A 56 7.76 11.38 -6.71
N PRO A 57 6.95 10.60 -7.46
CA PRO A 57 5.75 11.12 -8.11
C PRO A 57 4.76 11.74 -7.13
N THR A 58 4.15 12.86 -7.52
CA THR A 58 3.08 13.51 -6.76
C THR A 58 1.70 12.98 -7.12
N ASP A 59 1.55 12.24 -8.20
CA ASP A 59 0.29 11.61 -8.61
C ASP A 59 0.14 10.23 -7.93
N PRO A 60 -0.94 9.99 -7.16
CA PRO A 60 -1.20 8.69 -6.54
C PRO A 60 -1.29 7.52 -7.52
N GLU A 61 -1.74 7.73 -8.76
CA GLU A 61 -1.79 6.66 -9.77
C GLU A 61 -0.38 6.29 -10.24
N ALA A 62 0.45 7.28 -10.58
CA ALA A 62 1.86 7.06 -10.91
C ALA A 62 2.67 6.41 -9.77
N LEU A 63 2.27 6.58 -8.52
CA LEU A 63 2.91 5.91 -7.37
C LEU A 63 2.69 4.39 -7.36
N ALA A 64 1.61 3.88 -7.96
CA ALA A 64 1.39 2.44 -8.06
C ALA A 64 2.50 1.78 -8.91
N ASP A 65 2.84 2.39 -10.04
CA ASP A 65 3.94 1.93 -10.90
C ASP A 65 5.29 2.15 -10.22
N TYR A 66 5.48 3.29 -9.54
CA TYR A 66 6.70 3.60 -8.79
C TYR A 66 7.03 2.58 -7.69
N PHE A 67 6.00 1.99 -7.07
CA PHE A 67 6.15 0.93 -6.06
C PHE A 67 6.23 -0.49 -6.64
N THR A 68 6.36 -0.64 -7.96
CA THR A 68 6.69 -1.93 -8.56
C THR A 68 8.19 -2.19 -8.42
N PHE A 69 8.56 -3.02 -7.43
CA PHE A 69 9.96 -3.32 -7.14
C PHE A 69 10.51 -4.45 -8.02
N THR A 70 11.71 -4.26 -8.59
CA THR A 70 12.37 -5.28 -9.43
C THR A 70 13.24 -6.25 -8.61
N ASP A 71 13.86 -5.75 -7.54
CA ASP A 71 14.69 -6.50 -6.61
C ASP A 71 14.83 -5.74 -5.29
N PHE A 72 15.57 -6.33 -4.34
CA PHE A 72 15.78 -5.72 -3.03
C PHE A 72 16.56 -4.40 -3.09
N ALA A 73 17.55 -4.28 -3.97
CA ALA A 73 18.33 -3.04 -4.11
C ALA A 73 17.48 -1.90 -4.70
N HIS A 74 16.61 -2.20 -5.66
CA HIS A 74 15.62 -1.27 -6.17
C HIS A 74 14.61 -0.85 -5.09
N PHE A 75 14.11 -1.81 -4.30
CA PHE A 75 13.28 -1.51 -3.14
C PHE A 75 13.96 -0.52 -2.19
N ILE A 76 15.24 -0.72 -1.83
CA ILE A 76 15.95 0.21 -0.94
C ILE A 76 16.06 1.61 -1.56
N LYS A 77 16.30 1.74 -2.87
CA LYS A 77 16.34 3.04 -3.55
C LYS A 77 15.00 3.77 -3.45
N VAL A 78 13.89 3.08 -3.75
CA VAL A 78 12.54 3.64 -3.67
C VAL A 78 12.13 3.95 -2.23
N TYR A 79 12.49 3.08 -1.27
CA TYR A 79 12.21 3.32 0.14
C TYR A 79 12.92 4.58 0.66
N LEU A 80 14.22 4.73 0.35
CA LEU A 80 14.99 5.90 0.79
C LEU A 80 14.51 7.19 0.14
N SER A 81 14.05 7.18 -1.11
CA SER A 81 13.49 8.39 -1.74
C SER A 81 12.22 8.86 -1.03
N VAL A 82 11.40 7.95 -0.49
CA VAL A 82 10.22 8.30 0.31
C VAL A 82 10.61 8.76 1.72
N VAL A 83 11.60 8.12 2.36
CA VAL A 83 12.14 8.57 3.66
C VAL A 83 12.64 10.02 3.57
N ASP A 84 13.30 10.37 2.47
CA ASP A 84 13.82 11.71 2.23
C ASP A 84 12.74 12.80 2.16
N LEU A 85 11.45 12.45 2.01
CA LEU A 85 10.34 13.42 2.07
C LEU A 85 9.96 13.84 3.51
N ILE A 86 10.46 13.13 4.52
CA ILE A 86 10.12 13.36 5.94
C ILE A 86 11.17 14.29 6.56
N ARG A 87 11.24 15.53 6.07
CA ARG A 87 12.27 16.51 6.47
C ARG A 87 11.84 17.44 7.59
N THR A 88 10.54 17.71 7.70
CA THR A 88 10.01 18.72 8.62
C THR A 88 8.93 18.11 9.52
N PRO A 89 9.00 18.27 10.85
CA PRO A 89 7.86 18.00 11.70
C PRO A 89 6.71 18.93 11.31
N ARG A 90 5.46 18.45 11.40
CA ARG A 90 4.29 19.33 11.29
C ARG A 90 4.21 20.15 12.57
N THR A 91 4.86 21.32 12.62
CA THR A 91 4.47 22.35 13.57
C THR A 91 3.15 22.91 13.07
N SER A 92 2.04 22.35 13.54
CA SER A 92 0.81 23.13 13.64
C SER A 92 1.20 24.37 14.44
N GLY A 93 1.17 25.55 13.81
CA GLY A 93 1.45 26.80 14.50
C GLY A 93 0.59 26.88 15.75
N CYS A 94 1.25 26.92 16.91
CA CYS A 94 0.69 27.55 18.08
C CYS A 94 0.88 29.06 17.95
#